data_AF-A0A7J6BBA7-F1
#
_entry.id   AF-A0A7J6BBA7-F1
#
_cell.length_a   1.000
_cell.length_b   1.000
_cell.length_c   1.000
_cell.angle_alpha   90.00
_cell.angle_beta   90.00
_cell.angle_gamma   90.00
#
_symmetry.space_group_name_H-M   'P 1'
#
loop_
_entity.id
_entity.type
_entity.pdbx_description
1 polymer ?
#
loop_
_entity_poly.entity_id
_entity_poly.type
_entity_poly.pdbx_seq_one_letter_code
_entity_poly.pdbx_strand_id
1 'polypeptide(L)'
;MSDSASDPGSITNPMKFKNQDFVSLRDECLQSGKLFVDPSFTADQNSIGMPADPDPKMAIKWLRPKEISRNAVFVEGTTGTTDICQGQLGNCWLLASLSCLTMHPTLFEKVVPSGQTMDASYAGIFRFRGMVRETDTSAS
;
A
#
# COMPACT_ATOMS: atom_id res chain seq x y z
N MET A 1 -6.00 -6.24 -34.09
CA MET A 1 -6.86 -6.26 -32.89
C MET A 1 -6.46 -5.06 -32.07
N SER A 2 -7.24 -3.99 -32.15
CA SER A 2 -6.94 -2.71 -31.52
C SER A 2 -7.21 -2.84 -30.04
N ASP A 3 -6.17 -2.79 -29.23
CA ASP A 3 -6.25 -2.76 -27.77
C ASP A 3 -6.86 -1.41 -27.39
N SER A 4 -8.18 -1.36 -27.22
CA SER A 4 -8.87 -0.17 -26.70
C SER A 4 -8.48 -0.01 -25.23
N ALA A 5 -7.35 0.64 -24.99
CA ALA A 5 -6.90 1.02 -23.67
C ALA A 5 -8.02 1.84 -23.01
N SER A 6 -8.53 1.34 -21.88
CA SER A 6 -9.57 2.04 -21.11
C SER A 6 -9.11 3.42 -20.68
N ASP A 7 -10.05 4.36 -20.57
CA ASP A 7 -9.77 5.76 -20.25
C ASP A 7 -8.90 5.89 -18.97
N PRO A 8 -7.90 6.79 -18.96
CA PRO A 8 -7.12 7.09 -17.76
C PRO A 8 -8.03 7.48 -16.59
N GLY A 9 -7.78 6.91 -15.41
CA GLY A 9 -8.59 7.13 -14.21
C GLY A 9 -9.76 6.16 -14.06
N SER A 10 -10.03 5.31 -15.05
CA SER A 10 -10.98 4.20 -14.90
C SER A 10 -10.48 3.14 -13.92
N ILE A 11 -11.39 2.28 -13.45
CA ILE A 11 -11.08 1.15 -12.56
C ILE A 11 -10.03 0.21 -13.19
N THR A 12 -10.03 0.08 -14.52
CA THR A 12 -9.15 -0.78 -15.30
C THR A 12 -7.83 -0.11 -15.70
N ASN A 13 -7.79 1.22 -15.79
CA ASN A 13 -6.59 2.02 -16.05
C ASN A 13 -6.45 3.15 -15.01
N PRO A 14 -6.13 2.83 -13.75
CA PRO A 14 -6.01 3.84 -12.70
C PRO A 14 -4.84 4.78 -12.97
N MET A 15 -5.02 6.05 -12.62
CA MET A 15 -3.93 7.02 -12.66
C MET A 15 -2.82 6.65 -11.69
N LYS A 16 -1.57 6.92 -12.10
CA LYS A 16 -0.38 6.69 -11.28
C LYS A 16 -0.25 7.83 -10.29
N PHE A 17 -0.45 7.55 -9.01
CA PHE A 17 -0.25 8.56 -7.96
C PHE A 17 1.19 9.07 -7.99
N LYS A 18 1.37 10.39 -8.03
CA LYS A 18 2.68 11.05 -8.15
C LYS A 18 3.56 10.51 -9.29
N ASN A 19 2.94 10.03 -10.38
CA ASN A 19 3.63 9.42 -11.52
C ASN A 19 4.48 8.18 -11.20
N GLN A 20 4.22 7.49 -10.08
CA GLN A 20 4.93 6.28 -9.70
C GLN A 20 4.35 5.05 -10.39
N ASP A 21 5.17 4.33 -11.17
CA ASP A 21 4.78 3.09 -11.83
C ASP A 21 5.28 1.86 -11.06
N PHE A 22 4.35 1.06 -10.53
CA PHE A 22 4.69 -0.10 -9.71
C PHE A 22 5.61 -1.09 -10.42
N VAL A 23 5.32 -1.42 -11.69
CA VAL A 23 6.07 -2.45 -12.43
C VAL A 23 7.50 -1.99 -12.66
N SER A 24 7.66 -0.75 -13.15
CA SER A 24 8.96 -0.16 -13.43
C SER A 24 9.81 -0.05 -12.16
N LEU A 25 9.22 0.45 -11.06
CA LEU A 25 9.91 0.62 -9.77
C LEU A 25 10.33 -0.73 -9.16
N ARG A 26 9.45 -1.73 -9.22
CA ARG A 26 9.78 -3.09 -8.77
C ARG A 26 10.94 -3.66 -9.57
N ASP A 27 10.88 -3.56 -10.90
CA ASP A 27 11.87 -4.17 -11.79
C ASP A 27 13.24 -3.51 -11.63
N GLU A 28 13.30 -2.18 -11.46
CA GLU A 28 14.53 -1.45 -11.13
C GLU A 28 15.13 -1.92 -9.79
N CYS A 29 14.29 -2.11 -8.77
CA CYS A 29 14.72 -2.60 -7.46
C CYS A 29 15.27 -4.03 -7.56
N LEU A 30 14.61 -4.92 -8.32
CA LEU A 30 15.08 -6.28 -8.57
C LEU A 30 16.41 -6.29 -9.32
N GLN A 31 16.55 -5.47 -10.37
CA GLN A 31 17.79 -5.36 -11.15
C GLN A 31 18.96 -4.82 -10.33
N SER A 32 18.70 -3.84 -9.45
CA SER A 32 19.73 -3.24 -8.60
C SER A 32 20.04 -4.05 -7.33
N GLY A 33 19.24 -5.08 -7.02
CA GLY A 33 19.36 -5.88 -5.80
C GLY A 33 19.01 -5.10 -4.53
N LYS A 34 18.28 -3.98 -4.65
CA LYS A 34 17.89 -3.12 -3.52
C LYS A 34 16.40 -3.21 -3.26
N LEU A 35 16.00 -2.96 -2.02
CA LEU A 35 14.59 -2.82 -1.67
C LEU A 35 14.13 -1.38 -1.91
N PHE A 36 12.93 -1.25 -2.45
CA PHE A 36 12.30 0.03 -2.71
C PHE A 36 12.17 0.88 -1.43
N VAL A 37 12.46 2.17 -1.57
CA VAL A 37 12.22 3.21 -0.57
C VAL A 37 11.42 4.29 -1.27
N ASP A 38 10.24 4.62 -0.75
CA ASP A 38 9.36 5.60 -1.40
C ASP A 38 9.89 7.03 -1.20
N PRO A 39 10.32 7.73 -2.26
CA PRO A 39 10.79 9.11 -2.14
C PRO A 39 9.64 10.08 -1.80
N SER A 40 8.40 9.67 -2.03
CA SER A 40 7.21 10.49 -1.85
C SER A 40 6.52 10.31 -0.49
N PHE A 41 6.94 9.30 0.26
CA PHE A 41 6.45 8.92 1.59
C PHE A 41 7.61 8.31 2.39
N THR A 42 8.48 9.18 2.89
CA THR A 42 9.74 8.81 3.56
C THR A 42 9.51 8.08 4.87
N ALA A 43 10.39 7.16 5.23
CA ALA A 43 10.34 6.45 6.52
C ALA A 43 10.86 7.34 7.67
N ASP A 44 10.22 8.48 7.88
CA ASP A 44 10.58 9.48 8.88
C ASP A 44 9.32 10.09 9.57
N GLN A 45 9.53 11.05 10.47
CA GLN A 45 8.45 11.65 11.23
C GLN A 45 7.45 12.42 10.35
N ASN A 46 7.85 12.89 9.16
CA ASN A 46 6.98 13.65 8.26
C ASN A 46 5.82 12.78 7.76
N SER A 47 6.07 11.49 7.54
CA SER A 47 5.06 10.52 7.10
C SER A 47 4.13 10.03 8.20
N ILE A 48 4.50 10.19 9.48
CA ILE A 48 3.65 9.82 10.62
C ILE A 48 2.54 10.86 10.82
N GLY A 49 2.82 12.14 10.53
CA GLY A 49 1.85 13.23 10.68
C GLY A 49 1.51 13.59 12.14
N MET A 50 2.29 13.08 13.10
CA MET A 50 2.19 13.42 14.53
C MET A 50 3.55 13.88 15.06
N PRO A 51 3.61 14.63 16.17
CA PRO A 51 4.87 14.92 16.84
C PRO A 51 5.56 13.64 17.32
N ALA A 52 6.89 13.64 17.36
CA ALA A 52 7.65 12.55 17.97
C ALA A 52 7.36 12.47 19.47
N ASP A 53 7.34 11.26 20.02
CA ASP A 53 7.22 11.07 21.46
C ASP A 53 8.48 11.59 22.18
N PRO A 54 8.34 12.37 23.27
CA PRO A 54 9.48 12.85 24.04
C PRO A 54 10.25 11.74 24.75
N ASP A 55 9.66 10.55 24.98
CA ASP A 55 10.37 9.38 25.52
C ASP A 55 11.11 8.62 24.39
N PRO A 56 12.46 8.56 24.41
CA PRO A 56 13.23 7.80 23.41
C PRO A 56 12.89 6.30 23.35
N LYS A 57 12.30 5.74 24.42
CA LYS A 57 11.87 4.33 24.43
C LYS A 57 10.61 4.10 23.58
N MET A 58 9.83 5.14 23.36
CA MET A 58 8.62 5.13 22.52
C MET A 58 8.93 5.58 21.08
N ALA A 59 10.20 5.78 20.74
CA ALA A 59 10.61 6.18 19.40
C ALA A 59 10.18 5.14 18.35
N ILE A 60 9.49 5.62 17.32
CA ILE A 60 8.99 4.80 16.22
C ILE A 60 10.17 4.26 15.42
N LYS A 61 10.16 2.95 15.15
CA LYS A 61 11.11 2.28 14.26
C LYS A 61 10.40 1.77 13.02
N TRP A 62 10.90 2.16 11.87
CA TRP A 62 10.41 1.67 10.58
C TRP A 62 11.06 0.33 10.27
N LEU A 63 10.25 -0.73 10.24
CA LEU A 63 10.67 -2.08 9.90
C LEU A 63 9.76 -2.63 8.80
N ARG A 64 10.35 -3.38 7.87
CA ARG A 64 9.63 -4.12 6.85
C ARG A 64 9.04 -5.40 7.45
N PRO A 65 8.00 -5.99 6.85
CA PRO A 65 7.37 -7.18 7.43
C PRO A 65 8.34 -8.36 7.64
N LYS A 66 9.30 -8.57 6.72
CA LYS A 66 10.33 -9.62 6.86
C LYS A 66 11.33 -9.38 8.00
N GLU A 67 11.49 -8.14 8.45
CA GLU A 67 12.34 -7.79 9.60
C GLU A 67 11.60 -8.04 10.93
N ILE A 68 10.26 -8.01 10.90
CA ILE A 68 9.39 -8.29 12.05
C ILE A 68 9.17 -9.81 12.19
N SER A 69 8.86 -10.50 11.09
CA SER A 69 8.62 -11.94 11.06
C SER A 69 9.17 -12.57 9.78
N ARG A 70 9.94 -13.64 9.91
CA ARG A 70 10.51 -14.38 8.77
C ARG A 70 9.44 -15.01 7.87
N ASN A 71 8.28 -15.32 8.45
CA ASN A 71 7.16 -15.96 7.76
C ASN A 71 6.12 -14.93 7.29
N ALA A 72 6.46 -13.64 7.24
CA ALA A 72 5.55 -12.61 6.77
C ALA A 72 5.12 -12.88 5.32
N VAL A 73 3.81 -12.91 5.12
CA VAL A 73 3.15 -13.02 3.81
C VAL A 73 2.31 -11.77 3.56
N PHE A 74 2.01 -11.47 2.29
CA PHE A 74 1.22 -10.28 1.96
C PHE A 74 -0.27 -10.47 2.28
N VAL A 75 -0.85 -11.55 1.76
CA VAL A 75 -2.23 -11.98 2.03
C VAL A 75 -2.21 -13.50 2.15
N GLU A 76 -2.70 -14.04 3.27
CA GLU A 76 -2.79 -15.49 3.49
C GLU A 76 -4.17 -16.01 3.06
N GLY A 77 -4.19 -16.93 2.09
CA GLY A 77 -5.32 -17.80 1.70
C GLY A 77 -6.72 -17.16 1.70
N THR A 78 -7.41 -17.26 2.82
CA THR A 78 -8.72 -16.66 3.06
C THR A 78 -8.55 -15.43 3.94
N THR A 79 -8.81 -14.25 3.39
CA THR A 79 -8.90 -12.99 4.15
C THR A 79 -10.04 -13.10 5.17
N GLY A 80 -9.74 -13.69 6.33
CA GLY A 80 -10.67 -13.82 7.44
C GLY A 80 -10.83 -12.45 8.11
N THR A 81 -12.01 -12.19 8.66
CA THR A 81 -12.29 -10.98 9.46
C THR A 81 -11.46 -10.89 10.76
N THR A 82 -10.55 -11.84 10.99
CA THR A 82 -9.71 -12.00 12.18
C THR A 82 -8.31 -11.45 12.05
N ASP A 83 -7.86 -11.02 10.87
CA ASP A 83 -6.45 -10.65 10.62
C ASP A 83 -6.13 -9.18 10.92
N ILE A 84 -7.12 -8.42 11.41
CA ILE A 84 -7.02 -6.98 11.63
C ILE A 84 -7.07 -6.66 13.12
N CYS A 85 -5.91 -6.48 13.72
CA CYS A 85 -5.77 -5.95 15.08
C CYS A 85 -5.49 -4.44 15.03
N GLN A 86 -6.24 -3.66 15.81
CA GLN A 86 -6.02 -2.22 15.91
C GLN A 86 -4.69 -1.94 16.61
N GLY A 87 -3.80 -1.20 15.92
CA GLY A 87 -2.59 -0.65 16.51
C GLY A 87 -2.88 0.59 17.38
N GLN A 88 -1.83 1.27 17.83
CA GLN A 88 -1.98 2.45 18.70
C GLN A 88 -2.56 3.68 17.99
N LEU A 89 -2.54 3.71 16.64
CA LEU A 89 -3.19 4.75 15.86
C LEU A 89 -4.70 4.45 15.77
N GLY A 90 -5.54 5.37 16.24
CA GLY A 90 -7.00 5.30 16.33
C GLY A 90 -7.74 5.24 14.98
N ASN A 91 -7.38 4.29 14.12
CA ASN A 91 -7.88 4.15 12.75
C ASN A 91 -9.03 3.13 12.64
N CYS A 92 -9.83 2.97 13.70
CA CYS A 92 -10.88 1.96 13.76
C CYS A 92 -11.88 2.06 12.59
N TRP A 93 -12.14 3.27 12.10
CA TRP A 93 -12.98 3.53 10.92
C TRP A 93 -12.38 2.93 9.63
N LEU A 94 -11.05 3.00 9.47
CA LEU A 94 -10.35 2.42 8.33
C LEU A 94 -10.32 0.89 8.44
N LEU A 95 -10.05 0.38 9.64
CA LEU A 95 -10.00 -1.07 9.90
C LEU A 95 -11.35 -1.74 9.73
N ALA A 96 -12.43 -1.11 10.20
CA ALA A 96 -13.80 -1.58 9.98
C ALA A 96 -14.13 -1.63 8.48
N SER A 97 -13.75 -0.59 7.73
CA SER A 97 -13.95 -0.54 6.28
C SER A 97 -13.15 -1.65 5.56
N LEU A 98 -11.91 -1.89 5.97
CA LEU A 98 -11.07 -2.95 5.41
C LEU A 98 -11.61 -4.34 5.76
N SER A 99 -12.11 -4.56 6.98
CA SER A 99 -12.76 -5.81 7.39
C SER A 99 -14.04 -6.09 6.61
N CYS A 100 -14.84 -5.05 6.32
CA CYS A 100 -15.96 -5.20 5.38
C CYS A 100 -15.49 -5.59 3.98
N LEU A 101 -14.37 -5.03 3.53
CA LEU A 101 -13.82 -5.32 2.21
C LEU A 101 -13.31 -6.77 2.09
N THR A 102 -12.72 -7.34 3.14
CA THR A 102 -12.25 -8.74 3.13
C THR A 102 -13.38 -9.75 3.00
N MET A 103 -14.60 -9.39 3.41
CA MET A 103 -15.80 -10.21 3.20
C MET A 103 -16.32 -10.18 1.74
N HIS A 104 -15.78 -9.30 0.89
CA HIS A 104 -16.19 -9.13 -0.50
C HIS A 104 -14.98 -9.27 -1.45
N PRO A 105 -14.56 -10.51 -1.80
CA PRO A 105 -13.33 -10.77 -2.57
C PRO A 105 -13.23 -9.98 -3.88
N THR A 106 -14.34 -9.84 -4.61
CA THR A 106 -14.38 -9.09 -5.88
C THR A 106 -14.16 -7.59 -5.72
N LEU A 107 -14.52 -7.03 -4.56
CA LEU A 107 -14.24 -5.63 -4.23
C LEU A 107 -12.83 -5.50 -3.66
N PHE A 108 -12.38 -6.47 -2.86
CA PHE A 108 -11.02 -6.53 -2.34
C PHE A 108 -9.99 -6.49 -3.46
N GLU A 109 -10.14 -7.31 -4.51
CA GLU A 109 -9.22 -7.33 -5.65
C GLU A 109 -9.17 -6.00 -6.43
N LYS A 110 -10.23 -5.20 -6.37
CA LYS A 110 -10.24 -3.86 -6.98
C LYS A 110 -9.37 -2.86 -6.23
N VAL A 111 -9.20 -3.03 -4.92
CA VAL A 111 -8.40 -2.16 -4.03
C VAL A 111 -7.00 -2.71 -3.82
N VAL A 112 -6.89 -4.03 -3.66
CA VAL A 112 -5.66 -4.79 -3.45
C VAL A 112 -5.47 -5.71 -4.66
N PRO A 113 -4.80 -5.26 -5.73
CA PRO A 113 -4.60 -6.10 -6.91
C PRO A 113 -3.87 -7.39 -6.56
N SER A 114 -4.30 -8.50 -7.17
CA SER A 114 -3.68 -9.80 -7.03
C SER A 114 -2.27 -9.86 -7.63
N GLY A 115 -1.53 -10.93 -7.33
CA GLY A 115 -0.16 -11.15 -7.82
C GLY A 115 0.91 -10.38 -7.06
N GLN A 116 0.60 -9.90 -5.85
CA GLN A 116 1.54 -9.29 -4.93
C GLN A 116 1.94 -10.30 -3.87
N THR A 117 3.22 -10.65 -3.81
CA THR A 117 3.74 -11.66 -2.91
C THR A 117 5.01 -11.18 -2.20
N MET A 118 5.40 -11.91 -1.16
CA MET A 118 6.64 -11.67 -0.41
C MET A 118 7.69 -12.76 -0.70
N ASP A 119 7.65 -13.35 -1.90
CA ASP A 119 8.55 -14.44 -2.31
C ASP A 119 9.84 -13.89 -2.99
N ALA A 120 10.38 -14.62 -3.96
CA ALA A 120 11.56 -14.25 -4.74
C ALA A 120 11.37 -12.96 -5.58
N SER A 121 10.13 -12.61 -5.92
CA SER A 121 9.80 -11.40 -6.69
C SER A 121 9.63 -10.14 -5.81
N TYR A 122 9.81 -10.28 -4.49
CA TYR A 122 9.65 -9.19 -3.55
C TYR A 122 10.79 -8.17 -3.63
N ALA A 123 10.43 -6.94 -3.99
CA ALA A 123 11.36 -5.81 -4.09
C ALA A 123 11.10 -4.72 -3.05
N GLY A 124 10.36 -5.01 -1.96
CA GLY A 124 10.07 -4.00 -0.93
C GLY A 124 8.97 -3.00 -1.29
N ILE A 125 8.16 -3.28 -2.32
CA ILE A 125 7.09 -2.42 -2.83
C ILE A 125 5.78 -3.21 -2.99
N PHE A 126 4.67 -2.54 -2.70
CA PHE A 126 3.30 -3.00 -2.95
C PHE A 126 2.51 -1.90 -3.67
N ARG A 127 1.39 -2.26 -4.31
CA ARG A 127 0.44 -1.36 -4.95
C ARG A 127 -0.96 -1.57 -4.40
N PHE A 128 -1.67 -0.45 -4.27
CA PHE A 128 -3.08 -0.41 -3.91
C PHE A 128 -3.79 0.55 -4.87
N ARG A 129 -5.10 0.41 -5.01
CA ARG A 129 -5.96 1.29 -5.80
C ARG A 129 -6.96 1.95 -4.87
N GLY A 130 -6.99 3.28 -4.86
CA GLY A 130 -7.98 4.07 -4.14
C GLY A 130 -8.79 4.92 -5.11
N MET A 131 -10.08 5.09 -4.84
CA MET A 131 -10.87 6.11 -5.51
C MET A 131 -10.59 7.44 -4.83
N VAL A 132 -10.08 8.39 -5.58
CA VAL A 132 -9.92 9.79 -5.16
C VAL A 132 -10.89 10.60 -5.99
N ARG A 133 -11.72 11.41 -5.34
CA ARG A 133 -12.52 12.41 -6.05
C ARG A 133 -11.58 13.53 -6.46
N GLU A 134 -11.51 13.84 -7.74
CA GLU A 134 -10.91 15.10 -8.18
C GLU A 134 -11.67 16.24 -7.49
N THR A 135 -11.01 16.88 -6.53
CA THR A 135 -11.42 18.19 -6.08
C THR A 135 -10.88 19.16 -7.10
N ASP A 136 -11.76 19.84 -7.83
CA ASP A 136 -11.39 20.98 -8.67
C ASP A 136 -10.51 21.90 -7.84
N THR A 137 -9.21 21.89 -8.11
CA THR A 137 -8.29 22.91 -7.59
C THR A 137 -8.42 24.10 -8.53
N SER A 138 -9.62 24.68 -8.52
CA SER A 138 -9.97 25.96 -9.15
C SER A 138 -10.51 26.87 -8.06
N ALA A 139 -9.63 27.30 -7.16
CA ALA A 139 -9.86 28.45 -6.30
C ALA A 139 -8.52 29.18 -6.16
N SER A 140 -8.34 30.10 -7.12
CA SER A 140 -7.60 31.37 -7.07
C SER A 140 -6.73 31.68 -5.86
#